data_AF-A0A367AXU6-F1
#
_entry.id   AF-A0A367AXU6-F1
#
_cell.length_a   1.000
_cell.length_b   1.000
_cell.length_c   1.000
_cell.angle_alpha   90.00
_cell.angle_beta   90.00
_cell.angle_gamma   90.00
#
_symmetry.space_group_name_H-M   'P 1'
#
loop_
_entity.id
_entity.type
_entity.pdbx_description
1 polymer ?
#
loop_
_entity_poly.entity_id
_entity_poly.type
_entity_poly.pdbx_seq_one_letter_code
_entity_poly.pdbx_strand_id
1 'polypeptide(L)'
;MARARGRWLLLVAALAAVAAVVVVVVVRRDAAPGADGPPDVEVAVPETLIAWLDAGLPEGASVAAPPGLRDDLLGAGADAALLRDPVPEAAGNSATPALVLAETAPEGSRLLARFEREGDAPLLLVDPAPVEPTPDQRRQRETLAAAILTNPGTRTGGNAREVLSAADVDARLLALIGAATAQQGLGLAAFPRLPGEEPGTAPARRVLVDAYGGRPVPDDDAATRRLVSWLDAQLPPFAPATVEVSDEGVLIAFDYAPGPDAVVGEATR
;
A
#
# COMPACT_ATOMS: atom_id res chain seq x y z
N MET A 1 10.41 -60.87 32.59
CA MET A 1 11.76 -60.29 32.65
C MET A 1 12.47 -60.52 31.33
N ALA A 2 12.56 -59.52 30.46
CA ALA A 2 13.61 -59.38 29.44
C ALA A 2 13.43 -58.00 28.77
N ARG A 3 14.32 -57.07 29.12
CA ARG A 3 14.53 -55.81 28.41
C ARG A 3 15.33 -56.09 27.13
N ALA A 4 15.12 -55.28 26.09
CA ALA A 4 16.12 -54.36 25.55
C ALA A 4 16.22 -54.31 24.00
N ARG A 5 16.19 -53.05 23.53
CA ARG A 5 17.00 -52.45 22.44
C ARG A 5 16.52 -52.54 20.99
N GLY A 6 16.35 -51.33 20.42
CA GLY A 6 16.45 -51.04 19.00
C GLY A 6 16.27 -49.54 18.71
N ARG A 7 17.23 -48.70 19.12
CA ARG A 7 17.33 -47.27 18.75
C ARG A 7 18.02 -47.16 17.37
N TRP A 8 17.45 -46.31 16.52
CA TRP A 8 18.09 -45.30 15.66
C TRP A 8 19.50 -45.60 15.08
N LEU A 9 19.62 -45.56 13.75
CA LEU A 9 20.45 -44.56 13.04
C LEU A 9 20.36 -44.73 11.50
N LEU A 10 20.05 -43.60 10.86
CA LEU A 10 20.46 -43.11 9.54
C LEU A 10 21.47 -43.95 8.74
N LEU A 11 21.21 -44.09 7.43
CA LEU A 11 22.22 -43.78 6.41
C LEU A 11 21.57 -43.42 5.06
N VAL A 12 21.99 -42.25 4.58
CA VAL A 12 21.63 -41.54 3.36
C VAL A 12 22.32 -42.15 2.15
N ALA A 13 21.59 -42.34 1.04
CA ALA A 13 22.17 -42.39 -0.31
C ALA A 13 21.07 -42.24 -1.39
N ALA A 14 21.07 -41.12 -2.12
CA ALA A 14 20.70 -41.01 -3.54
C ALA A 14 20.84 -39.53 -3.94
N LEU A 15 21.96 -39.12 -4.54
CA LEU A 15 22.34 -39.17 -5.95
C LEU A 15 21.95 -37.88 -6.69
N ALA A 16 23.02 -37.22 -7.14
CA ALA A 16 23.02 -36.04 -7.99
C ALA A 16 22.44 -36.33 -9.39
N ALA A 17 21.79 -35.32 -9.97
CA ALA A 17 22.05 -34.76 -11.30
C ALA A 17 20.76 -34.16 -11.89
N VAL A 18 20.66 -32.83 -11.89
CA VAL A 18 19.85 -32.12 -12.89
C VAL A 18 20.77 -31.07 -13.51
N ALA A 19 21.16 -31.35 -14.75
CA ALA A 19 21.88 -30.44 -15.62
C ALA A 19 20.94 -29.33 -16.04
N ALA A 20 21.17 -28.10 -15.57
CA ALA A 20 20.57 -26.91 -16.15
C ALA A 20 21.48 -26.42 -17.28
N VAL A 21 21.05 -26.68 -18.51
CA VAL A 21 21.62 -26.08 -19.72
C VAL A 21 21.20 -24.61 -19.72
N VAL A 22 22.11 -23.72 -19.36
CA VAL A 22 21.95 -22.27 -19.58
C VAL A 22 22.46 -21.97 -20.98
N VAL A 23 21.55 -21.82 -21.93
CA VAL A 23 21.86 -21.20 -23.23
C VAL A 23 22.01 -19.70 -22.99
N VAL A 24 23.25 -19.24 -22.78
CA VAL A 24 23.58 -17.82 -22.90
C VAL A 24 23.72 -17.51 -24.38
N VAL A 25 22.67 -16.96 -24.99
CA VAL A 25 22.81 -16.31 -26.29
C VAL A 25 23.51 -14.97 -26.07
N VAL A 26 24.84 -14.97 -26.13
CA VAL A 26 25.60 -13.73 -26.34
C VAL A 26 25.41 -13.34 -27.80
N VAL A 27 24.38 -12.54 -28.09
CA VAL A 27 24.33 -11.80 -29.36
C VAL A 27 25.41 -10.72 -29.28
N ARG A 28 26.62 -11.06 -29.73
CA ARG A 28 27.61 -10.07 -30.16
C ARG A 28 27.01 -9.38 -31.39
N ARG A 29 26.45 -8.19 -31.19
CA ARG A 29 26.08 -7.30 -32.29
C ARG A 29 27.35 -6.57 -32.71
N ASP A 30 27.88 -6.93 -33.87
CA ASP A 30 28.88 -6.12 -34.56
C ASP A 30 28.29 -4.74 -34.82
N ALA A 31 28.95 -3.71 -34.29
CA ALA A 31 28.59 -2.32 -34.49
C ALA A 31 28.89 -1.93 -35.94
N ALA A 32 27.86 -1.83 -36.77
CA ALA A 32 27.91 -1.09 -38.02
C ALA A 32 27.79 0.42 -37.69
N PRO A 33 28.65 1.29 -38.25
CA PRO A 33 28.49 2.73 -38.10
C PRO A 33 27.44 3.23 -39.09
N GLY A 34 26.35 3.79 -38.57
CA GLY A 34 25.32 4.48 -39.36
C GLY A 34 23.96 3.78 -39.37
N ALA A 35 23.22 3.93 -38.29
CA ALA A 35 21.77 3.80 -38.29
C ALA A 35 21.22 4.89 -37.38
N ASP A 36 20.57 5.89 -37.98
CA ASP A 36 19.66 6.77 -37.27
C ASP A 36 18.69 5.86 -36.50
N GLY A 37 18.78 5.90 -35.16
CA GLY A 37 17.87 5.15 -34.31
C GLY A 37 16.43 5.58 -34.60
N PRO A 38 15.43 4.69 -34.41
CA PRO A 38 14.05 5.14 -34.39
C PRO A 38 13.93 6.31 -33.39
N PRO A 39 13.09 7.32 -33.67
CA PRO A 39 12.91 8.42 -32.72
C PRO A 39 12.57 7.82 -31.36
N ASP A 40 13.28 8.27 -30.31
CA ASP A 40 12.92 7.95 -28.94
C ASP A 40 11.43 8.31 -28.78
N VAL A 41 10.60 7.28 -28.69
CA VAL A 41 9.17 7.47 -28.41
C VAL A 41 9.13 7.84 -26.94
N GLU A 42 9.00 9.14 -26.66
CA GLU A 42 8.79 9.65 -25.31
C GLU A 42 7.60 8.90 -24.70
N VAL A 43 7.87 8.12 -23.67
CA VAL A 43 6.83 7.44 -22.92
C VAL A 43 6.18 8.51 -22.05
N ALA A 44 4.97 8.93 -22.40
CA ALA A 44 4.24 9.91 -21.62
C ALA A 44 3.95 9.35 -20.21
N VAL A 45 4.56 9.97 -19.19
CA VAL A 45 4.27 9.67 -17.78
C VAL A 45 2.87 10.19 -17.45
N PRO A 46 1.97 9.35 -16.92
CA PRO A 46 0.65 9.82 -16.50
C PRO A 46 0.77 10.84 -15.35
N GLU A 47 0.15 12.02 -15.46
CA GLU A 47 0.10 13.02 -14.37
C GLU A 47 -0.49 12.42 -13.07
N THR A 48 -1.37 11.44 -13.22
CA THR A 48 -1.98 10.69 -12.11
C THR A 48 -0.97 9.84 -11.32
N LEU A 49 0.14 9.42 -11.94
CA LEU A 49 1.21 8.73 -11.23
C LEU A 49 1.97 9.70 -10.31
N ILE A 50 2.31 10.89 -10.79
CA ILE A 50 2.97 11.92 -9.96
C ILE A 50 2.10 12.27 -8.76
N ALA A 51 0.80 12.52 -8.99
CA ALA A 51 -0.15 12.79 -7.92
C ALA A 51 -0.25 11.63 -6.91
N TRP A 52 -0.12 10.38 -7.36
CA TRP A 52 -0.09 9.23 -6.46
C TRP A 52 1.19 9.21 -5.61
N LEU A 53 2.36 9.44 -6.24
CA LEU A 53 3.66 9.43 -5.56
C LEU A 53 3.71 10.48 -4.45
N ASP A 54 3.18 11.68 -4.72
CA ASP A 54 3.17 12.79 -3.75
C ASP A 54 2.22 12.54 -2.58
N ALA A 55 1.08 11.89 -2.82
CA ALA A 55 0.02 11.73 -1.82
C ALA A 55 0.02 10.38 -1.10
N GLY A 56 0.76 9.39 -1.61
CA GLY A 56 0.65 7.98 -1.21
C GLY A 56 1.85 7.42 -0.46
N LEU A 57 3.00 8.10 -0.50
CA LEU A 57 4.28 7.60 0.01
C LEU A 57 4.65 8.24 1.35
N PRO A 58 5.12 7.45 2.34
CA PRO A 58 5.68 8.01 3.55
C PRO A 58 7.04 8.68 3.28
N GLU A 59 7.44 9.57 4.16
CA GLU A 59 8.76 10.21 4.10
C GLU A 59 9.89 9.17 4.08
N GLY A 60 10.84 9.34 3.16
CA GLY A 60 11.98 8.43 3.00
C GLY A 60 11.65 7.13 2.25
N ALA A 61 10.40 6.93 1.79
CA ALA A 61 10.09 5.89 0.82
C ALA A 61 10.86 6.11 -0.49
N SER A 62 10.99 5.03 -1.26
CA SER A 62 11.61 5.11 -2.58
C SER A 62 10.87 4.28 -3.60
N VAL A 63 11.01 4.66 -4.86
CA VAL A 63 10.44 3.98 -6.02
C VAL A 63 11.56 3.64 -7.00
N ALA A 64 11.73 2.35 -7.25
CA ALA A 64 12.61 1.86 -8.30
C ALA A 64 11.88 1.93 -9.65
N ALA A 65 12.51 2.60 -10.61
CA ALA A 65 12.03 2.69 -11.99
C ALA A 65 13.13 2.30 -12.98
N PRO A 66 12.79 1.67 -14.13
CA PRO A 66 13.75 1.49 -15.23
C PRO A 66 14.36 2.83 -15.67
N PRO A 67 15.62 2.87 -16.15
CA PRO A 67 16.32 4.12 -16.43
C PRO A 67 15.56 5.10 -17.35
N GLY A 68 14.98 4.61 -18.45
CA GLY A 68 14.20 5.47 -19.35
C GLY A 68 12.99 6.10 -18.66
N LEU A 69 12.20 5.28 -17.95
CA LEU A 69 11.05 5.77 -17.19
C LEU A 69 11.45 6.72 -16.06
N ARG A 70 12.62 6.51 -15.44
CA ARG A 70 13.14 7.41 -14.40
C ARG A 70 13.41 8.79 -14.97
N ASP A 71 14.05 8.87 -16.13
CA ASP A 71 14.33 10.14 -16.80
C ASP A 71 13.02 10.86 -17.18
N ASP A 72 12.03 10.11 -17.69
CA ASP A 72 10.71 10.65 -18.00
C ASP A 72 9.99 11.19 -16.75
N LEU A 73 10.06 10.46 -15.62
CA LEU A 73 9.48 10.88 -14.34
C LEU A 73 10.12 12.16 -13.82
N LEU A 74 11.46 12.27 -13.91
CA LEU A 74 12.18 13.47 -13.53
C LEU A 74 11.80 14.66 -14.43
N GLY A 75 11.67 14.43 -15.74
CA GLY A 75 11.19 15.43 -16.70
C GLY A 75 9.76 15.90 -16.40
N ALA A 76 8.90 15.00 -15.90
CA ALA A 76 7.54 15.29 -15.47
C ALA A 76 7.45 15.94 -14.08
N GLY A 77 8.57 16.14 -13.38
CA GLY A 77 8.62 16.83 -12.09
C GLY A 77 8.59 15.93 -10.85
N ALA A 78 8.78 14.61 -11.00
CA ALA A 78 8.96 13.73 -9.84
C ALA A 78 10.19 14.11 -9.01
N ASP A 79 10.10 13.95 -7.69
CA ASP A 79 11.24 14.20 -6.81
C ASP A 79 12.36 13.16 -7.04
N ALA A 80 13.56 13.64 -7.39
CA ALA A 80 14.74 12.81 -7.59
C ALA A 80 15.14 12.02 -6.34
N ALA A 81 14.80 12.50 -5.14
CA ALA A 81 15.07 11.79 -3.89
C ALA A 81 14.20 10.53 -3.72
N LEU A 82 13.01 10.50 -4.34
CA LEU A 82 12.12 9.35 -4.33
C LEU A 82 12.58 8.27 -5.30
N LEU A 83 13.19 8.65 -6.43
CA LEU A 83 13.53 7.73 -7.50
C LEU A 83 14.90 7.08 -7.30
N ARG A 84 14.92 5.74 -7.32
CA ARG A 84 16.14 4.93 -7.24
C ARG A 84 16.33 4.08 -8.47
N ASP A 85 17.58 3.68 -8.71
CA ASP A 85 17.89 2.65 -9.69
C ASP A 85 17.28 1.31 -9.24
N PRO A 86 16.85 0.45 -10.18
CA PRO A 86 16.33 -0.86 -9.84
C PRO A 86 17.44 -1.72 -9.24
N VAL A 87 17.37 -1.97 -7.94
CA VAL A 87 18.28 -2.90 -7.25
C VAL A 87 17.49 -4.19 -6.96
N PRO A 88 17.96 -5.37 -7.41
CA PRO A 88 17.22 -6.62 -7.30
C PRO A 88 16.85 -7.06 -5.86
N GLU A 89 17.54 -6.56 -4.84
CA GLU A 89 17.44 -7.06 -3.46
C GLU A 89 17.20 -5.97 -2.41
N ALA A 90 16.98 -4.71 -2.80
CA ALA A 90 16.73 -3.63 -1.85
C ALA A 90 15.28 -3.69 -1.35
N ALA A 91 14.99 -4.64 -0.46
CA ALA A 91 13.72 -4.65 0.25
C ALA A 91 13.67 -3.42 1.17
N GLY A 92 12.64 -2.59 1.02
CA GLY A 92 12.29 -1.59 2.02
C GLY A 92 11.94 -2.25 3.35
N ASN A 93 11.71 -1.45 4.38
CA ASN A 93 11.15 -1.94 5.63
C ASN A 93 9.70 -1.44 5.78
N SER A 94 9.01 -1.89 6.83
CA SER A 94 7.60 -1.55 7.06
C SER A 94 7.31 -0.05 7.24
N ALA A 95 8.33 0.78 7.53
CA ALA A 95 8.22 2.22 7.70
C ALA A 95 8.69 3.01 6.45
N THR A 96 9.70 2.51 5.74
CA THR A 96 10.24 3.12 4.51
C THR A 96 10.20 2.08 3.38
N PRO A 97 9.05 1.96 2.69
CA PRO A 97 8.89 0.99 1.62
C PRO A 97 9.78 1.33 0.41
N ALA A 98 10.22 0.29 -0.29
CA ALA A 98 10.88 0.39 -1.58
C ALA A 98 9.92 -0.20 -2.62
N LEU A 99 9.15 0.66 -3.28
CA LEU A 99 8.19 0.26 -4.30
C LEU A 99 8.88 0.11 -5.66
N VAL A 100 8.19 -0.54 -6.59
CA VAL A 100 8.70 -0.77 -7.95
C VAL A 100 7.65 -0.35 -8.97
N LEU A 101 8.09 0.36 -10.00
CA LEU A 101 7.33 0.58 -11.23
C LEU A 101 7.68 -0.51 -12.24
N ALA A 102 6.66 -1.24 -12.70
CA ALA A 102 6.82 -2.37 -13.62
C ALA A 102 5.67 -2.46 -14.63
N GLU A 103 5.92 -3.05 -15.80
CA GLU A 103 4.85 -3.33 -16.78
C GLU A 103 4.10 -4.64 -16.48
N THR A 104 4.67 -5.47 -15.61
CA THR A 104 4.08 -6.73 -15.15
C THR A 104 4.39 -6.91 -13.67
N ALA A 105 3.37 -7.26 -12.89
CA ALA A 105 3.52 -7.46 -11.46
C ALA A 105 4.41 -8.69 -11.19
N PRO A 106 5.53 -8.55 -10.46
CA PRO A 106 6.34 -9.68 -10.03
C PRO A 106 5.52 -10.66 -9.18
N GLU A 107 5.89 -11.95 -9.19
CA GLU A 107 5.26 -12.95 -8.34
C GLU A 107 5.42 -12.58 -6.86
N GLY A 108 4.35 -12.71 -6.08
CA GLY A 108 4.35 -12.37 -4.65
C GLY A 108 4.30 -10.87 -4.34
N SER A 109 4.32 -9.99 -5.35
CA SER A 109 4.13 -8.56 -5.15
C SER A 109 2.66 -8.20 -4.91
N ARG A 110 2.42 -7.03 -4.29
CA ARG A 110 1.09 -6.45 -4.15
C ARG A 110 0.95 -5.27 -5.10
N LEU A 111 -0.07 -5.31 -5.95
CA LEU A 111 -0.45 -4.17 -6.79
C LEU A 111 -1.03 -3.04 -5.94
N LEU A 112 -0.44 -1.86 -6.02
CA LEU A 112 -0.91 -0.67 -5.32
C LEU A 112 -1.70 0.24 -6.25
N ALA A 113 -1.18 0.49 -7.44
CA ALA A 113 -1.86 1.28 -8.44
C ALA A 113 -1.50 0.86 -9.86
N ARG A 114 -2.43 1.07 -10.78
CA ARG A 114 -2.29 0.82 -12.21
C ARG A 114 -2.58 2.10 -12.99
N PHE A 115 -1.67 2.45 -13.89
CA PHE A 115 -1.74 3.64 -14.72
C PHE A 115 -1.75 3.24 -16.19
N GLU A 116 -2.84 3.54 -16.88
CA GLU A 116 -2.95 3.27 -18.32
C GLU A 116 -2.03 4.19 -19.11
N ARG A 117 -1.43 3.66 -20.19
CA ARG A 117 -0.59 4.41 -21.13
C ARG A 117 -1.15 4.23 -22.53
N GLU A 118 -1.20 5.30 -23.32
CA GLU A 118 -1.73 5.23 -24.67
C GLU A 118 -0.77 4.46 -25.58
N GLY A 119 -1.24 3.35 -26.16
CA GLY A 119 -0.45 2.54 -27.10
C GLY A 119 0.53 1.54 -26.45
N ASP A 120 0.66 1.55 -25.12
CA ASP A 120 1.63 0.73 -24.37
C ASP A 120 0.96 -0.14 -23.30
N ALA A 121 1.74 -1.06 -22.71
CA ALA A 121 1.33 -1.80 -21.53
C ALA A 121 1.09 -0.84 -20.34
N PRO A 122 0.13 -1.12 -19.45
CA PRO A 122 -0.09 -0.31 -18.26
C PRO A 122 1.16 -0.29 -17.38
N LEU A 123 1.39 0.84 -16.72
CA LEU A 123 2.43 0.95 -15.71
C LEU A 123 1.84 0.59 -14.34
N LEU A 124 2.47 -0.37 -13.67
CA LEU A 124 2.05 -0.89 -12.38
C LEU A 124 2.99 -0.38 -11.30
N LEU A 125 2.43 0.19 -10.24
CA LEU A 125 3.16 0.47 -9.01
C LEU A 125 2.87 -0.65 -8.02
N VAL A 126 3.92 -1.36 -7.62
CA VAL A 126 3.82 -2.54 -6.77
C VAL A 126 4.68 -2.42 -5.53
N ASP A 127 4.23 -3.02 -4.43
CA ASP A 127 5.10 -3.41 -3.32
C ASP A 127 5.68 -4.79 -3.64
N PRO A 128 7.01 -4.92 -3.84
CA PRO A 128 7.64 -6.20 -4.11
C PRO A 128 7.68 -7.14 -2.90
N ALA A 129 7.49 -6.64 -1.68
CA ALA A 129 7.59 -7.40 -0.44
C ALA A 129 6.46 -7.06 0.54
N PRO A 130 5.18 -7.26 0.14
CA PRO A 130 4.05 -6.98 1.03
C PRO A 130 4.08 -7.90 2.24
N VAL A 131 3.65 -7.37 3.39
CA VAL A 131 3.50 -8.17 4.60
C VAL A 131 2.02 -8.47 4.79
N GLU A 132 1.67 -9.76 4.63
CA GLU A 132 0.30 -10.23 4.85
C GLU A 132 -0.05 -10.28 6.35
N PRO A 133 -1.29 -9.92 6.74
CA PRO A 133 -1.71 -10.06 8.13
C PRO A 133 -1.77 -11.54 8.52
N THR A 134 -1.31 -11.84 9.73
CA THR A 134 -1.50 -13.15 10.35
C THR A 134 -3.00 -13.46 10.53
N PRO A 135 -3.39 -14.73 10.72
CA PRO A 135 -4.79 -15.09 10.98
C PRO A 135 -5.40 -14.36 12.18
N ASP A 136 -4.61 -14.08 13.22
CA ASP A 136 -5.06 -13.38 14.42
C ASP A 136 -5.32 -11.89 14.14
N GLN A 137 -4.42 -11.24 13.40
CA GLN A 137 -4.58 -9.85 12.96
C GLN A 137 -5.80 -9.70 12.04
N ARG A 138 -6.00 -10.64 11.11
CA ARG A 138 -7.19 -10.65 10.25
C ARG A 138 -8.49 -10.76 11.05
N ARG A 139 -8.55 -11.70 12.00
CA ARG A 139 -9.71 -11.85 12.90
C ARG A 139 -9.95 -10.59 13.74
N GLN A 140 -8.88 -9.92 14.18
CA GLN A 140 -8.98 -8.66 14.92
C GLN A 140 -9.60 -7.56 14.06
N ARG A 141 -9.18 -7.42 12.80
CA ARG A 141 -9.77 -6.46 11.85
C ARG A 141 -11.26 -6.75 11.62
N GLU A 142 -11.60 -8.00 11.34
CA GLU A 142 -12.99 -8.44 11.14
C GLU A 142 -13.86 -8.10 12.35
N THR A 143 -13.36 -8.40 13.55
CA THR A 143 -14.07 -8.12 14.81
C THR A 143 -14.28 -6.62 15.00
N LEU A 144 -13.25 -5.80 14.76
CA LEU A 144 -13.33 -4.36 14.93
C LEU A 144 -14.24 -3.71 13.89
N ALA A 145 -14.16 -4.14 12.63
CA ALA A 145 -15.03 -3.65 11.57
C ALA A 145 -16.50 -4.01 11.82
N ALA A 146 -16.78 -5.24 12.29
CA ALA A 146 -18.12 -5.63 12.71
C ALA A 146 -18.63 -4.79 13.89
N ALA A 147 -17.77 -4.48 14.87
CA ALA A 147 -18.14 -3.61 15.99
C ALA A 147 -18.46 -2.17 15.52
N ILE A 148 -17.70 -1.63 14.56
CA ILE A 148 -17.99 -0.32 13.96
C ILE A 148 -19.34 -0.33 13.24
N LEU A 149 -19.60 -1.34 12.41
CA LEU A 149 -20.84 -1.47 11.63
C LEU A 149 -22.10 -1.70 12.48
N THR A 150 -21.95 -2.25 13.68
CA THR A 150 -23.07 -2.52 14.60
C THR A 150 -23.28 -1.42 15.63
N ASN A 151 -22.39 -0.43 15.71
CA ASN A 151 -22.54 0.71 16.61
C ASN A 151 -23.65 1.65 16.10
N PRO A 152 -24.70 1.95 16.90
CA PRO A 152 -25.80 2.83 16.51
C PRO A 152 -25.40 4.28 16.19
N GLY A 153 -24.26 4.73 16.71
CA GLY A 153 -23.66 6.03 16.40
C GLY A 153 -22.85 6.05 15.10
N THR A 154 -22.68 4.90 14.42
CA THR A 154 -22.04 4.83 13.11
C THR A 154 -23.06 4.99 12.00
N ARG A 155 -22.79 5.89 11.06
CA ARG A 155 -23.48 5.95 9.76
C ARG A 155 -22.49 5.63 8.65
N THR A 156 -22.91 4.88 7.64
CA THR A 156 -22.07 4.54 6.48
C THR A 156 -22.76 4.97 5.19
N GLY A 157 -22.05 5.73 4.36
CA GLY A 157 -22.43 6.08 2.98
C GLY A 157 -21.49 5.42 1.95
N GLY A 158 -21.72 5.72 0.67
CA GLY A 158 -20.82 5.36 -0.43
C GLY A 158 -20.38 3.88 -0.41
N ASN A 159 -19.08 3.65 -0.52
CA ASN A 159 -18.45 2.32 -0.42
C ASN A 159 -18.07 1.93 1.03
N ALA A 160 -18.36 2.75 2.05
CA ALA A 160 -17.86 2.52 3.40
C ALA A 160 -18.37 1.23 4.03
N ARG A 161 -19.64 0.89 3.79
CA ARG A 161 -20.22 -0.36 4.30
C ARG A 161 -19.54 -1.58 3.68
N GLU A 162 -19.28 -1.56 2.37
CA GLU A 162 -18.65 -2.65 1.65
C GLU A 162 -17.22 -2.89 2.15
N VAL A 163 -16.41 -1.83 2.20
CA VAL A 163 -15.02 -1.88 2.66
C VAL A 163 -14.91 -2.39 4.10
N LEU A 164 -15.76 -1.89 5.01
CA LEU A 164 -15.79 -2.37 6.39
C LEU A 164 -16.28 -3.81 6.50
N SER A 165 -17.25 -4.22 5.66
CA SER A 165 -17.74 -5.61 5.68
C SER A 165 -16.66 -6.60 5.22
N ALA A 166 -15.78 -6.19 4.32
CA ALA A 166 -14.61 -6.96 3.89
C ALA A 166 -13.44 -6.92 4.90
N ALA A 167 -13.50 -6.01 5.89
CA ALA A 167 -12.41 -5.72 6.83
C ALA A 167 -11.06 -5.39 6.15
N ASP A 168 -11.13 -4.90 4.90
CA ASP A 168 -9.96 -4.57 4.07
C ASP A 168 -9.57 -3.09 4.26
N VAL A 169 -9.19 -2.76 5.49
CA VAL A 169 -8.80 -1.41 5.93
C VAL A 169 -7.44 -1.48 6.60
N ASP A 170 -6.59 -0.48 6.38
CA ASP A 170 -5.33 -0.31 7.10
C ASP A 170 -5.58 -0.41 8.61
N ALA A 171 -4.77 -1.21 9.32
CA ALA A 171 -4.99 -1.49 10.74
C ALA A 171 -4.93 -0.24 11.62
N ARG A 172 -4.10 0.76 11.26
CA ARG A 172 -4.00 2.04 11.98
C ARG A 172 -5.29 2.85 11.80
N LEU A 173 -5.75 2.94 10.55
CA LEU A 173 -7.01 3.62 10.22
C LEU A 173 -8.21 2.95 10.88
N LEU A 174 -8.29 1.62 10.83
CA LEU A 174 -9.38 0.86 11.44
C LEU A 174 -9.41 1.03 12.97
N ALA A 175 -8.25 1.01 13.63
CA ALA A 175 -8.13 1.31 15.06
C ALA A 175 -8.58 2.73 15.40
N LEU A 176 -8.17 3.71 14.61
CA LEU A 176 -8.56 5.11 14.76
C LEU A 176 -10.09 5.29 14.63
N ILE A 177 -10.69 4.74 13.58
CA ILE A 177 -12.15 4.76 13.37
C ILE A 177 -12.85 4.07 14.53
N GLY A 178 -12.37 2.89 14.95
CA GLY A 178 -12.92 2.17 16.08
C GLY A 178 -12.94 3.00 17.37
N ALA A 179 -11.83 3.68 17.68
CA ALA A 179 -11.71 4.54 18.85
C ALA A 179 -12.65 5.76 18.80
N ALA A 180 -12.73 6.44 17.66
CA ALA A 180 -13.61 7.59 17.48
C ALA A 180 -15.10 7.19 17.52
N THR A 181 -15.46 6.09 16.85
CA THR A 181 -16.81 5.51 16.88
C THR A 181 -17.23 5.13 18.30
N ALA A 182 -16.34 4.54 19.09
CA ALA A 182 -16.64 4.16 20.48
C ALA A 182 -16.83 5.39 21.40
N GLN A 183 -16.14 6.50 21.15
CA GLN A 183 -16.19 7.69 22.00
C GLN A 183 -17.33 8.64 21.66
N GLN A 184 -17.57 8.89 20.38
CA GLN A 184 -18.49 9.94 19.91
C GLN A 184 -19.46 9.47 18.82
N GLY A 185 -19.18 8.34 18.16
CA GLY A 185 -19.86 7.98 16.90
C GLY A 185 -19.32 8.76 15.70
N LEU A 186 -19.41 8.16 14.52
CA LEU A 186 -18.86 8.68 13.27
C LEU A 186 -19.82 8.48 12.10
N GLY A 187 -19.87 9.46 11.21
CA GLY A 187 -20.41 9.29 9.86
C GLY A 187 -19.27 9.05 8.88
N LEU A 188 -19.28 7.89 8.22
CA LEU A 188 -18.27 7.45 7.25
C LEU A 188 -18.87 7.54 5.85
N ALA A 189 -18.54 8.59 5.10
CA ALA A 189 -19.11 8.84 3.79
C ALA A 189 -18.56 7.89 2.73
N ALA A 190 -17.24 7.67 2.72
CA ALA A 190 -16.57 6.80 1.76
C ALA A 190 -15.16 6.43 2.23
N PHE A 191 -14.56 5.43 1.60
CA PHE A 191 -13.13 5.17 1.59
C PHE A 191 -12.62 5.51 0.19
N PRO A 192 -12.28 6.78 -0.08
CA PRO A 192 -11.79 7.21 -1.38
C PRO A 192 -10.44 6.57 -1.67
N ARG A 193 -10.17 6.35 -2.95
CA ARG A 193 -8.92 5.77 -3.45
C ARG A 193 -8.06 6.85 -4.07
N LEU A 194 -6.75 6.66 -4.07
CA LEU A 194 -5.87 7.45 -4.92
C LEU A 194 -6.05 7.06 -6.40
N PRO A 195 -5.71 7.95 -7.35
CA PRO A 195 -5.73 7.63 -8.77
C PRO A 195 -4.97 6.34 -9.09
N GLY A 196 -5.57 5.44 -9.86
CA GLY A 196 -4.96 4.17 -10.23
C GLY A 196 -5.09 3.04 -9.19
N GLU A 197 -5.52 3.30 -7.96
CA GLU A 197 -5.76 2.22 -6.99
C GLU A 197 -7.00 1.39 -7.37
N GLU A 198 -6.88 0.08 -7.35
CA GLU A 198 -7.96 -0.86 -7.66
C GLU A 198 -8.61 -1.42 -6.38
N PRO A 199 -9.91 -1.78 -6.39
CA PRO A 199 -10.56 -2.33 -5.20
C PRO A 199 -9.97 -3.70 -4.83
N GLY A 200 -9.66 -3.90 -3.55
CA GLY A 200 -9.21 -5.20 -3.02
C GLY A 200 -7.77 -5.58 -3.33
N THR A 201 -6.98 -4.70 -3.96
CA THR A 201 -5.55 -4.96 -4.21
C THR A 201 -4.68 -4.53 -3.02
N ALA A 202 -5.11 -3.51 -2.27
CA ALA A 202 -4.49 -3.08 -1.03
C ALA A 202 -5.55 -2.60 -0.03
N PRO A 203 -5.29 -2.71 1.29
CA PRO A 203 -6.22 -2.22 2.31
C PRO A 203 -6.52 -0.74 2.17
N ALA A 204 -7.78 -0.36 2.35
CA ALA A 204 -8.19 1.04 2.31
C ALA A 204 -7.50 1.85 3.41
N ARG A 205 -6.84 2.93 3.02
CA ARG A 205 -6.00 3.77 3.89
C ARG A 205 -6.47 5.22 4.01
N ARG A 206 -7.61 5.53 3.41
CA ARG A 206 -8.23 6.86 3.41
C ARG A 206 -9.71 6.70 3.77
N VAL A 207 -10.24 7.61 4.58
CA VAL A 207 -11.66 7.67 4.89
C VAL A 207 -12.14 9.11 4.87
N LEU A 208 -13.30 9.34 4.26
CA LEU A 208 -14.00 10.61 4.32
C LEU A 208 -15.05 10.54 5.44
N VAL A 209 -14.93 11.44 6.41
CA VAL A 209 -15.85 11.56 7.54
C VAL A 209 -16.82 12.71 7.28
N ASP A 210 -18.13 12.44 7.31
CA ASP A 210 -19.19 13.45 7.12
C ASP A 210 -19.95 13.81 8.41
N ALA A 211 -19.64 13.12 9.52
CA ALA A 211 -20.14 13.50 10.84
C ALA A 211 -19.27 13.01 12.00
N TYR A 212 -19.30 13.77 13.09
CA TYR A 212 -18.63 13.45 14.35
C TYR A 212 -19.54 13.81 15.52
N GLY A 213 -19.79 12.87 16.45
CA GLY A 213 -20.71 13.15 17.56
C GLY A 213 -22.16 13.33 17.11
N GLY A 214 -22.56 12.74 15.98
CA GLY A 214 -23.87 12.92 15.35
C GLY A 214 -24.08 14.30 14.70
N ARG A 215 -23.06 15.16 14.64
CA ARG A 215 -23.10 16.48 13.98
C ARG A 215 -22.41 16.42 12.62
N PRO A 216 -22.95 17.07 11.58
CA PRO A 216 -22.34 17.06 10.25
C PRO A 216 -20.99 17.80 10.27
N VAL A 217 -20.02 17.31 9.50
CA VAL A 217 -18.77 17.99 9.21
C VAL A 217 -18.61 18.07 7.68
N PRO A 218 -18.18 19.21 7.11
CA PRO A 218 -17.62 20.39 7.79
C PRO A 218 -18.66 21.37 8.35
N ASP A 219 -19.94 21.25 7.97
CA ASP A 219 -21.00 22.26 8.20
C ASP A 219 -21.20 22.72 9.66
N ASP A 220 -20.76 21.94 10.64
CA ASP A 220 -20.70 22.36 12.06
C ASP A 220 -19.24 22.64 12.48
N ASP A 221 -18.84 23.92 12.45
CA ASP A 221 -17.49 24.38 12.82
C ASP A 221 -16.99 23.85 14.18
N ALA A 222 -17.90 23.69 15.14
CA ALA A 222 -17.52 23.23 16.48
C ALA A 222 -17.28 21.73 16.50
N ALA A 223 -18.04 20.95 15.73
CA ALA A 223 -17.79 19.52 15.54
C ALA A 223 -16.51 19.27 14.72
N THR A 224 -16.33 20.01 13.62
CA THR A 224 -15.15 19.94 12.74
C THR A 224 -13.87 20.22 13.52
N ARG A 225 -13.81 21.33 14.28
CA ARG A 225 -12.62 21.64 15.12
C ARG A 225 -12.35 20.60 16.19
N ARG A 226 -13.40 20.00 16.77
CA ARG A 226 -13.23 18.92 17.76
C ARG A 226 -12.65 17.65 17.13
N LEU A 227 -13.14 17.27 15.95
CA LEU A 227 -12.60 16.13 15.20
C LEU A 227 -11.13 16.37 14.84
N VAL A 228 -10.81 17.51 14.22
CA VAL A 228 -9.43 17.85 13.83
C VAL A 228 -8.50 17.89 15.04
N SER A 229 -8.89 18.57 16.12
CA SER A 229 -8.08 18.60 17.35
C SER A 229 -7.88 17.23 17.98
N TRP A 230 -8.85 16.31 17.84
CA TRP A 230 -8.71 14.93 18.31
C TRP A 230 -7.75 14.14 17.42
N LEU A 231 -7.77 14.35 16.10
CA LEU A 231 -6.85 13.73 15.14
C LEU A 231 -5.41 14.22 15.33
N ASP A 232 -5.22 15.53 15.53
CA ASP A 232 -3.91 16.14 15.79
C ASP A 232 -3.27 15.66 17.11
N ALA A 233 -4.10 15.22 18.06
CA ALA A 233 -3.64 14.70 19.35
C ALA A 233 -3.22 13.22 19.29
N GLN A 234 -3.40 12.54 18.16
CA GLN A 234 -2.98 11.15 18.02
C GLN A 234 -1.45 11.05 17.98
N LEU A 235 -0.92 10.02 18.62
CA LEU A 235 0.50 9.70 18.60
C LEU A 235 0.79 8.60 17.58
N PRO A 236 2.02 8.51 17.03
CA PRO A 236 2.44 7.36 16.24
C PRO A 236 2.15 6.03 16.97
N PRO A 237 1.65 5.00 16.27
CA PRO A 237 1.42 4.91 14.82
C PRO A 237 0.01 5.33 14.38
N PHE A 238 -0.81 5.91 15.26
CA PHE A 238 -2.21 6.26 14.98
C PHE A 238 -2.39 7.71 14.51
N ALA A 239 -1.32 8.51 14.50
CA ALA A 239 -1.29 9.83 13.88
C ALA A 239 -1.51 9.70 12.35
N PRO A 240 -2.59 10.28 11.79
CA PRO A 240 -2.78 10.30 10.34
C PRO A 240 -1.67 11.11 9.65
N ALA A 241 -1.31 10.72 8.42
CA ALA A 241 -0.39 11.48 7.59
C ALA A 241 -1.07 12.71 6.97
N THR A 242 -2.37 12.61 6.69
CA THR A 242 -3.17 13.72 6.15
C THR A 242 -4.48 13.84 6.90
N VAL A 243 -4.81 15.08 7.25
CA VAL A 243 -6.14 15.51 7.69
C VAL A 243 -6.51 16.72 6.84
N GLU A 244 -7.47 16.56 5.95
CA GLU A 244 -7.92 17.61 5.03
C GLU A 244 -9.40 17.88 5.25
N VAL A 245 -9.76 19.15 5.44
CA VAL A 245 -11.16 19.59 5.56
C VAL A 245 -11.59 20.17 4.21
N SER A 246 -12.67 19.64 3.65
CA SER A 246 -13.29 20.11 2.42
C SER A 246 -14.80 20.23 2.59
N ASP A 247 -15.50 20.75 1.58
CA ASP A 247 -16.97 20.84 1.56
C ASP A 247 -17.65 19.46 1.66
N GLU A 248 -16.94 18.37 1.34
CA GLU A 248 -17.47 17.00 1.39
C GLU A 248 -17.31 16.34 2.77
N GLY A 249 -16.45 16.87 3.64
CA GLY A 249 -16.16 16.29 4.95
C GLY A 249 -14.72 16.50 5.41
N VAL A 250 -14.28 15.63 6.32
CA VAL A 250 -12.89 15.55 6.76
C VAL A 250 -12.28 14.27 6.21
N LEU A 251 -11.34 14.40 5.28
CA LEU A 251 -10.54 13.31 4.77
C LEU A 251 -9.41 12.99 5.75
N ILE A 252 -9.30 11.73 6.14
CA ILE A 252 -8.24 11.21 6.99
C ILE A 252 -7.49 10.16 6.18
N ALA A 253 -6.16 10.29 6.07
CA ALA A 253 -5.33 9.35 5.33
C ALA A 253 -4.08 8.92 6.10
N PHE A 254 -3.67 7.68 5.85
CA PHE A 254 -2.36 7.15 6.24
C PHE A 254 -1.54 6.86 4.98
N ASP A 255 -0.23 7.10 5.08
CA ASP A 255 0.74 6.69 4.07
C ASP A 255 0.79 5.18 3.91
N TYR A 256 1.27 4.73 2.75
CA TYR A 256 1.46 3.30 2.51
C TYR A 256 2.36 2.66 3.57
N ALA A 257 1.95 1.51 4.10
CA ALA A 257 2.81 0.62 4.87
C ALA A 257 2.69 -0.81 4.31
N PRO A 258 3.81 -1.52 4.06
CA PRO A 258 3.79 -2.92 3.62
C PRO A 258 3.03 -3.86 4.57
N GLY A 259 3.07 -3.57 5.88
CA GLY A 259 2.49 -4.40 6.94
C GLY A 259 1.88 -3.58 8.08
N PRO A 260 0.74 -2.91 7.88
CA PRO A 260 0.18 -1.99 8.87
C PRO A 260 -0.18 -2.68 10.20
N ASP A 261 -0.51 -3.97 10.21
CA ASP A 261 -0.77 -4.71 11.46
C ASP A 261 0.49 -4.93 12.30
N ALA A 262 1.65 -5.08 11.67
CA ALA A 262 2.91 -5.19 12.37
C ALA A 262 3.24 -3.87 13.08
N VAL A 263 3.01 -2.75 12.38
CA VAL A 263 3.17 -1.40 12.93
C VAL A 263 2.29 -1.18 14.16
N VAL A 264 1.01 -1.57 14.10
CA VAL A 264 0.10 -1.48 15.25
C VAL A 264 0.54 -2.43 16.38
N GLY A 265 0.86 -3.68 16.05
CA GLY A 265 1.23 -4.70 17.04
C GLY A 265 2.57 -4.45 17.74
N GLU A 266 3.46 -3.66 17.15
CA GLU A 266 4.68 -3.16 17.81
C GLU A 266 4.39 -2.08 18.84
N ALA A 267 3.45 -1.18 18.53
CA ALA A 267 3.12 -0.06 19.41
C ALA A 267 2.27 -0.45 20.64
N THR A 268 1.55 -1.58 20.58
CA THR A 268 0.67 -2.03 21.67
C THR A 268 1.28 -3.09 22.58
N ARG A 269 2.57 -3.40 22.41
CA ARG A 269 3.32 -4.32 23.27
C ARG A 269 4.00 -3.57 24.42
#